data_AF-X0W4Y6-F1
#
_entry.id   AF-X0W4Y6-F1
#
_cell.length_a   1.000
_cell.length_b   1.000
_cell.length_c   1.000
_cell.angle_alpha   90.00
_cell.angle_beta   90.00
_cell.angle_gamma   90.00
#
_symmetry.space_group_name_H-M   'P 1'
#
loop_
_entity.id
_entity.type
_entity.pdbx_description
1 polymer ?
#
loop_
_entity_poly.entity_id
_entity_poly.type
_entity_poly.pdbx_seq_one_letter_code
_entity_poly.pdbx_strand_id
1 'polypeptide(L)'
;MKSAMNSMLHPATHFLIALEFISIAVALPTVTGSVVLGLFFLLALVLPSRTEFNLTGKFLKILGFGALFLFLIHGISVHPIRLSRVGLVIGTESFVHIAAPVVGVIYLSRRIRSEELFAMLIDYRVPPSLILILFRTMWLVPRLTERIDEVVTAQKLRGMRIETTGQRIRALIPTLNPIFSSMLGEISI
;
A
#
# COMPACT_ATOMS: atom_id res chain seq x y z
N MET A 1 31.74 6.36 -12.45
CA MET A 1 30.44 6.84 -13.00
C MET A 1 29.97 8.00 -12.13
N LYS A 2 30.01 9.22 -12.67
CA LYS A 2 29.62 10.45 -11.96
C LYS A 2 28.19 10.29 -11.46
N SER A 3 28.04 10.22 -10.14
CA SER A 3 26.78 10.47 -9.45
C SER A 3 26.36 11.88 -9.85
N ALA A 4 25.49 11.98 -10.85
CA ALA A 4 24.80 13.21 -11.17
C ALA A 4 24.09 13.60 -9.87
N MET A 5 24.58 14.68 -9.29
CA MET A 5 23.99 15.40 -8.18
C MET A 5 22.65 15.95 -8.68
N ASN A 6 21.70 15.04 -8.88
CA ASN A 6 20.31 15.37 -9.11
C ASN A 6 19.92 16.19 -7.88
N SER A 7 19.56 17.45 -8.09
CA SER A 7 18.90 18.26 -7.08
C SER A 7 17.67 17.47 -6.63
N MET A 8 17.83 16.73 -5.54
CA MET A 8 16.78 15.88 -5.01
C MET A 8 15.74 16.80 -4.40
N LEU A 9 14.51 16.68 -4.92
CA LEU A 9 13.38 17.37 -4.32
C LEU A 9 13.21 16.86 -2.87
N HIS A 10 12.85 17.77 -1.98
CA HIS A 10 12.58 17.43 -0.61
C HIS A 10 11.42 16.43 -0.54
N PRO A 11 11.41 15.43 0.38
CA PRO A 11 10.32 14.47 0.50
C PRO A 11 8.95 15.14 0.68
N ALA A 12 8.91 16.28 1.40
CA ALA A 12 7.72 17.11 1.53
C ALA A 12 7.16 17.58 0.18
N THR A 13 8.03 17.93 -0.79
CA THR A 13 7.60 18.33 -2.14
C THR A 13 6.89 17.18 -2.85
N HIS A 14 7.35 15.94 -2.69
CA HIS A 14 6.65 14.78 -3.26
C HIS A 14 5.28 14.56 -2.61
N PHE A 15 5.15 14.76 -1.30
CA PHE A 15 3.84 14.74 -0.63
C PHE A 15 2.89 15.82 -1.14
N LEU A 16 3.39 17.04 -1.30
CA LEU A 16 2.60 18.15 -1.84
C LEU A 16 2.14 17.86 -3.27
N ILE A 17 3.05 17.40 -4.14
CA ILE A 17 2.70 16.99 -5.51
C ILE A 17 1.61 15.91 -5.48
N ALA A 18 1.78 14.86 -4.67
CA ALA A 18 0.78 13.80 -4.58
C ALA A 18 -0.58 14.32 -4.10
N LEU A 19 -0.59 15.18 -3.09
CA LEU A 19 -1.80 15.76 -2.53
C LEU A 19 -2.49 16.69 -3.54
N GLU A 20 -1.75 17.53 -4.25
CA GLU A 20 -2.27 18.39 -5.31
C GLU A 20 -2.92 17.59 -6.43
N PHE A 21 -2.24 16.55 -6.94
CA PHE A 21 -2.82 15.69 -7.98
C PHE A 21 -4.07 14.95 -7.50
N ILE A 22 -4.09 14.46 -6.25
CA ILE A 22 -5.28 13.83 -5.64
C ILE A 22 -6.42 14.85 -5.55
N SER A 23 -6.16 16.03 -4.97
CA SER A 23 -7.17 17.07 -4.78
C SER A 23 -7.75 17.54 -6.11
N ILE A 24 -6.92 17.76 -7.13
CA ILE A 24 -7.37 18.15 -8.48
C ILE A 24 -8.17 17.02 -9.13
N ALA A 25 -7.71 15.77 -9.05
CA ALA A 25 -8.42 14.63 -9.64
C ALA A 25 -9.81 14.42 -9.04
N VAL A 26 -9.97 14.68 -7.73
CA VAL A 26 -11.23 14.53 -6.99
C VAL A 26 -12.15 15.75 -7.17
N ALA A 27 -11.61 16.96 -7.25
CA ALA A 27 -12.41 18.18 -7.36
C ALA A 27 -12.95 18.44 -8.78
N LEU A 28 -12.30 17.91 -9.81
CA LEU A 28 -12.70 18.11 -11.21
C LEU A 28 -13.84 17.16 -11.62
N PRO A 29 -14.62 17.52 -12.68
CA PRO A 29 -15.61 16.61 -13.25
C PRO A 29 -14.99 15.27 -13.66
N THR A 30 -15.75 14.18 -13.50
CA THR A 30 -15.29 12.79 -13.64
C THR A 30 -14.40 12.52 -14.85
N VAL A 31 -14.75 13.05 -16.02
CA VAL A 31 -13.95 12.87 -17.25
C VAL A 31 -12.58 13.52 -17.08
N THR A 32 -12.53 14.80 -16.74
CA THR A 32 -11.26 15.54 -16.55
C THR A 32 -10.46 14.98 -15.38
N GLY A 33 -11.12 14.66 -14.26
CA GLY A 33 -10.49 14.03 -13.09
C GLY A 33 -9.83 12.69 -13.43
N SER A 34 -10.49 11.85 -14.26
CA SER A 34 -9.92 10.59 -14.72
C SER A 34 -8.68 10.77 -15.60
N VAL A 35 -8.65 11.81 -16.44
CA VAL A 35 -7.48 12.14 -17.27
C VAL A 35 -6.31 12.60 -16.40
N VAL A 36 -6.55 13.49 -15.44
CA VAL A 36 -5.53 13.95 -14.48
C VAL A 36 -4.98 12.77 -13.68
N LEU A 37 -5.86 11.89 -13.19
CA LEU A 37 -5.46 10.69 -12.46
C LEU A 37 -4.63 9.73 -13.33
N GLY A 38 -5.03 9.53 -14.59
CA GLY A 38 -4.29 8.71 -15.55
C GLY A 38 -2.90 9.28 -15.84
N LEU A 39 -2.78 10.59 -16.03
CA LEU A 39 -1.50 11.27 -16.19
C LEU A 39 -0.62 11.14 -14.94
N PHE A 40 -1.21 11.32 -13.74
CA PHE A 40 -0.48 11.16 -12.49
C PHE A 40 0.02 9.72 -12.30
N PHE A 41 -0.80 8.73 -12.65
CA PHE A 41 -0.42 7.32 -12.63
C PHE A 41 0.70 7.02 -13.63
N LEU A 42 0.61 7.51 -14.87
CA LEU A 42 1.68 7.38 -15.87
C LEU A 42 2.97 8.01 -15.37
N LEU A 43 2.90 9.21 -14.78
CA LEU A 43 4.05 9.88 -14.19
C LEU A 43 4.67 9.05 -13.05
N ALA A 44 3.84 8.41 -12.21
CA ALA A 44 4.32 7.51 -11.16
C ALA A 44 5.06 6.28 -11.73
N LEU A 45 4.65 5.76 -12.90
CA LEU A 45 5.27 4.61 -13.55
C LEU A 45 6.52 4.94 -14.35
N VAL A 46 6.50 6.01 -15.14
CA VAL A 46 7.57 6.41 -16.06
C VAL A 46 8.82 6.84 -15.30
N LEU A 47 8.65 7.57 -14.20
CA LEU A 47 9.77 7.99 -13.40
C LEU A 47 10.41 6.76 -12.69
N PRO A 48 11.75 6.63 -12.69
CA PRO A 48 12.42 5.45 -12.15
C PRO A 48 12.14 5.25 -10.66
N SER A 49 11.93 4.01 -10.22
CA SER A 49 11.69 3.70 -8.80
C SER A 49 12.96 3.94 -8.00
N ARG A 50 12.82 4.55 -6.81
CA ARG A 50 13.91 4.73 -5.84
C ARG A 50 13.88 3.69 -4.73
N THR A 51 12.81 2.90 -4.68
CA THR A 51 12.62 1.81 -3.72
C THR A 51 12.58 0.49 -4.46
N GLU A 52 13.07 -0.56 -3.81
CA GLU A 52 13.09 -1.94 -4.34
C GLU A 52 11.70 -2.60 -4.26
N PHE A 53 10.80 -2.04 -3.44
CA PHE A 53 9.46 -2.58 -3.24
C PHE A 53 8.53 -2.27 -4.41
N ASN A 54 8.32 -3.25 -5.29
CA ASN A 54 7.32 -3.16 -6.34
C ASN A 54 5.90 -3.40 -5.79
N LEU A 55 5.32 -2.38 -5.16
CA LEU A 55 3.93 -2.41 -4.66
C LEU A 55 2.90 -2.17 -5.78
N THR A 56 3.32 -1.60 -6.91
CA THR A 56 2.45 -1.21 -8.04
C THR A 56 1.57 -2.37 -8.49
N GLY A 57 2.14 -3.56 -8.70
CA GLY A 57 1.38 -4.72 -9.16
C GLY A 57 0.31 -5.19 -8.16
N LYS A 58 0.58 -5.09 -6.85
CA LYS A 58 -0.39 -5.48 -5.81
C LYS A 58 -1.56 -4.49 -5.75
N PHE A 59 -1.26 -3.19 -5.73
CA PHE A 59 -2.30 -2.15 -5.71
C PHE A 59 -3.12 -2.13 -7.00
N LEU A 60 -2.52 -2.36 -8.17
CA LEU A 60 -3.26 -2.40 -9.43
C LEU A 60 -4.24 -3.57 -9.48
N LYS A 61 -3.88 -4.73 -8.92
CA LYS A 61 -4.82 -5.85 -8.76
C LYS A 61 -6.01 -5.48 -7.87
N ILE A 62 -5.75 -4.85 -6.73
CA ILE A 62 -6.80 -4.41 -5.80
C ILE A 62 -7.72 -3.39 -6.48
N LEU A 63 -7.15 -2.41 -7.18
CA LEU A 63 -7.92 -1.43 -7.95
C LEU A 63 -8.74 -2.07 -9.07
N GLY A 64 -8.19 -3.07 -9.77
CA GLY A 64 -8.90 -3.81 -10.80
C GLY A 64 -10.12 -4.54 -10.25
N PHE A 65 -9.98 -5.23 -9.12
CA PHE A 65 -11.12 -5.86 -8.44
C PHE A 65 -12.12 -4.82 -7.95
N GLY A 66 -11.66 -3.72 -7.34
CA GLY A 66 -12.52 -2.63 -6.90
C GLY A 66 -13.33 -2.02 -8.04
N ALA A 67 -12.68 -1.74 -9.18
CA ALA A 67 -13.34 -1.27 -10.39
C ALA A 67 -14.42 -2.24 -10.85
N LEU A 68 -14.08 -3.54 -10.97
CA LEU A 68 -15.03 -4.57 -11.37
C LEU A 68 -16.28 -4.55 -10.49
N PHE A 69 -16.12 -4.58 -9.17
CA PHE A 69 -17.25 -4.54 -8.24
C PHE A 69 -18.04 -3.24 -8.33
N LEU A 70 -17.38 -2.08 -8.41
CA LEU A 70 -18.06 -0.79 -8.53
C LEU A 70 -18.91 -0.71 -9.80
N PHE A 71 -18.40 -1.18 -10.93
CA PHE A 71 -19.15 -1.19 -12.20
C PHE A 71 -20.25 -2.25 -12.21
N LEU A 72 -20.07 -3.39 -11.54
CA LEU A 72 -21.16 -4.38 -11.39
C LEU A 72 -22.28 -3.82 -10.51
N ILE A 73 -21.94 -3.20 -9.38
CA ILE A 73 -22.91 -2.67 -8.41
C ILE A 73 -23.68 -1.48 -8.99
N HIS A 74 -22.98 -0.51 -9.60
CA HIS A 74 -23.62 0.70 -10.10
C HIS A 74 -24.12 0.56 -11.54
N GLY A 75 -23.40 -0.18 -12.39
CA GLY A 75 -23.69 -0.27 -13.82
C GLY A 75 -24.84 -1.22 -14.17
N ILE A 76 -25.14 -2.22 -13.33
CA ILE A 76 -26.22 -3.18 -13.58
C ILE A 76 -27.47 -2.75 -12.82
N SER A 77 -28.49 -2.26 -13.53
CA SER A 77 -29.82 -2.13 -12.96
C SER A 77 -30.45 -3.51 -12.84
N VAL A 78 -31.05 -3.86 -11.69
CA VAL A 78 -31.57 -5.21 -11.43
C VAL A 78 -32.97 -5.42 -12.05
N HIS A 79 -33.76 -4.37 -12.25
CA HIS A 79 -35.14 -4.47 -12.76
C HIS A 79 -35.48 -3.34 -13.74
N PRO A 80 -35.57 -3.62 -15.07
CA PRO A 80 -35.07 -4.81 -15.77
C PRO A 80 -33.54 -4.88 -15.78
N ILE A 81 -32.96 -6.09 -15.91
CA ILE A 81 -31.50 -6.29 -16.03
C ILE A 81 -31.00 -5.56 -17.28
N ARG A 82 -30.41 -4.38 -17.08
CA ARG A 82 -29.91 -3.52 -18.15
C ARG A 82 -28.69 -2.75 -17.67
N LEU A 83 -27.78 -2.49 -18.59
CA LEU A 83 -26.63 -1.62 -18.36
C LEU A 83 -27.11 -0.17 -18.29
N SER A 84 -26.99 0.45 -17.11
CA SER A 84 -27.39 1.84 -16.89
C SER A 84 -26.23 2.76 -17.24
N ARG A 85 -26.42 3.66 -18.23
CA ARG A 85 -25.42 4.71 -18.53
C ARG A 85 -25.15 5.60 -17.32
N VAL A 86 -26.20 5.95 -16.58
CA VAL A 86 -26.10 6.74 -15.34
C VAL A 86 -25.29 5.98 -14.29
N GLY A 87 -25.57 4.68 -14.15
CA GLY A 87 -24.84 3.79 -13.25
C GLY A 87 -23.34 3.68 -13.58
N LEU A 88 -22.99 3.62 -14.86
CA LEU A 88 -21.59 3.64 -15.29
C LEU A 88 -20.89 4.96 -14.93
N VAL A 89 -21.56 6.11 -15.12
CA VAL A 89 -20.99 7.42 -14.76
C VAL A 89 -20.72 7.51 -13.25
N ILE A 90 -21.68 7.08 -12.42
CA ILE A 90 -21.53 7.04 -10.96
C ILE A 90 -20.41 6.06 -10.56
N GLY A 91 -20.31 4.92 -11.24
CA GLY A 91 -19.25 3.94 -11.04
C GLY A 91 -17.87 4.52 -11.35
N THR A 92 -17.73 5.24 -12.47
CA THR A 92 -16.48 5.93 -12.83
C THR A 92 -16.13 7.03 -11.83
N GLU A 93 -17.11 7.84 -11.42
CA GLU A 93 -16.90 8.90 -10.43
C GLU A 93 -16.40 8.32 -9.11
N SER A 94 -17.08 7.30 -8.59
CA SER A 94 -16.68 6.59 -7.38
C SER A 94 -15.28 5.98 -7.52
N PHE A 95 -14.99 5.39 -8.69
CA PHE A 95 -13.69 4.81 -8.97
C PHE A 95 -12.58 5.86 -8.95
N VAL A 96 -12.78 7.04 -9.54
CA VAL A 96 -11.78 8.13 -9.50
C VAL A 96 -11.47 8.55 -8.06
N HIS A 97 -12.49 8.71 -7.21
CA HIS A 97 -12.33 9.09 -5.81
C HIS A 97 -11.55 8.04 -5.00
N ILE A 98 -11.76 6.75 -5.29
CA ILE A 98 -11.07 5.65 -4.61
C ILE A 98 -9.65 5.47 -5.18
N ALA A 99 -9.49 5.59 -6.50
CA ALA A 99 -8.22 5.35 -7.18
C ALA A 99 -7.21 6.49 -6.95
N ALA A 100 -7.66 7.73 -6.78
CA ALA A 100 -6.80 8.88 -6.52
C ALA A 100 -5.83 8.68 -5.34
N PRO A 101 -6.28 8.39 -4.10
CA PRO A 101 -5.37 8.16 -2.99
C PRO A 101 -4.47 6.94 -3.21
N VAL A 102 -4.97 5.88 -3.87
CA VAL A 102 -4.15 4.68 -4.16
C VAL A 102 -3.01 5.00 -5.11
N VAL A 103 -3.27 5.76 -6.19
CA VAL A 103 -2.23 6.21 -7.12
C VAL A 103 -1.22 7.12 -6.40
N GLY A 104 -1.68 7.99 -5.49
CA GLY A 104 -0.79 8.78 -4.64
C GLY A 104 0.13 7.93 -3.77
N VAL A 105 -0.40 6.88 -3.13
CA VAL A 105 0.42 5.93 -2.35
C VAL A 105 1.43 5.20 -3.23
N ILE A 106 1.04 4.78 -4.46
CA ILE A 106 1.97 4.17 -5.42
C ILE A 106 3.08 5.17 -5.80
N TYR A 107 2.73 6.43 -6.06
CA TYR A 107 3.70 7.47 -6.37
C TYR A 107 4.67 7.68 -5.21
N LEU A 108 4.17 7.90 -3.99
CA LEU A 108 5.00 8.18 -2.81
C LEU A 108 5.90 7.01 -2.44
N SER A 109 5.36 5.78 -2.44
CA SER A 109 6.13 4.57 -2.11
C SER A 109 7.29 4.30 -3.07
N ARG A 110 7.22 4.80 -4.31
CA ARG A 110 8.31 4.71 -5.30
C ARG A 110 9.30 5.85 -5.22
N ARG A 111 8.94 6.98 -4.60
CA ARG A 111 9.73 8.23 -4.58
C ARG A 111 10.49 8.44 -3.29
N ILE A 112 9.87 8.10 -2.16
CA ILE A 112 10.35 8.41 -0.82
C ILE A 112 10.91 7.13 -0.20
N ARG A 113 12.18 7.17 0.20
CA ARG A 113 12.79 6.08 0.97
C ARG A 113 12.41 6.19 2.45
N SER A 114 12.52 5.09 3.19
CA SER A 114 12.25 5.06 4.63
C SER A 114 13.03 6.13 5.38
N GLU A 115 14.32 6.30 5.07
CA GLU A 115 15.21 7.25 5.76
C GLU A 115 14.78 8.70 5.52
N GLU A 116 14.33 8.99 4.30
CA GLU A 116 13.84 10.31 3.88
C GLU A 116 12.50 10.65 4.53
N LEU A 117 11.63 9.64 4.71
CA LEU A 117 10.38 9.81 5.43
C LEU A 117 10.64 10.13 6.90
N PHE A 118 11.59 9.46 7.54
CA PHE A 118 11.96 9.78 8.92
C PHE A 118 12.58 11.17 9.07
N ALA A 119 13.48 11.56 8.16
CA ALA A 119 14.03 12.92 8.15
C ALA A 119 12.91 13.97 8.06
N MET A 120 11.95 13.76 7.16
CA MET A 120 10.79 14.63 7.03
C MET A 120 9.96 14.71 8.32
N LEU A 121 9.72 13.60 9.02
CA LEU A 121 8.99 13.62 10.29
C LEU A 121 9.72 14.42 11.38
N ILE A 122 11.05 14.37 11.40
CA ILE A 122 11.89 15.17 12.30
C ILE A 122 11.74 16.67 11.97
N ASP A 123 11.80 17.02 10.68
CA ASP A 123 11.65 18.41 10.22
C ASP A 123 10.28 19.00 10.59
N TYR A 124 9.22 18.17 10.53
CA TYR A 124 7.86 18.55 10.97
C TYR A 124 7.66 18.55 12.48
N ARG A 125 8.72 18.34 13.27
CA ARG A 125 8.67 18.32 14.74
C ARG A 125 7.69 17.27 15.30
N VAL A 126 7.56 16.13 14.62
CA VAL A 126 6.79 15.00 15.16
C VAL A 126 7.48 14.51 16.43
N PRO A 127 6.75 14.23 17.52
CA PRO A 127 7.34 13.76 18.77
C PRO A 127 8.28 12.57 18.57
N PRO A 128 9.51 12.60 19.13
CA PRO A 128 10.50 11.53 18.93
C PRO A 128 10.00 10.14 19.35
N SER A 129 9.07 10.06 20.31
CA SER A 129 8.44 8.81 20.73
C SER A 129 7.69 8.11 19.60
N LEU A 130 6.97 8.86 18.75
CA LEU A 130 6.24 8.30 17.61
C LEU A 130 7.19 7.85 16.49
N ILE A 131 8.22 8.64 16.22
CA ILE A 131 9.26 8.30 15.24
C ILE A 131 9.96 7.00 15.65
N LEU A 132 10.30 6.87 16.94
CA LEU A 132 10.93 5.68 17.50
C LEU A 132 10.02 4.44 17.40
N ILE A 133 8.72 4.58 17.70
CA ILE A 133 7.75 3.49 17.51
C ILE A 133 7.70 3.06 16.04
N LEU A 134 7.56 4.01 15.11
CA LEU A 134 7.53 3.71 13.67
C LEU A 134 8.80 3.03 13.19
N PHE A 135 9.97 3.54 13.58
CA PHE A 135 11.26 2.93 13.25
C PHE A 135 11.37 1.50 13.78
N ARG A 136 11.06 1.28 15.06
CA ARG A 136 11.08 -0.06 15.66
C ARG A 136 10.11 -0.99 14.93
N THR A 137 8.90 -0.55 14.62
CA THR A 137 7.92 -1.39 13.91
C THR A 137 8.39 -1.77 12.51
N MET A 138 8.90 -0.82 11.71
CA MET A 138 9.41 -1.12 10.36
C MET A 138 10.59 -2.07 10.39
N TRP A 139 11.46 -1.95 11.40
CA TRP A 139 12.58 -2.86 11.60
C TRP A 139 12.16 -4.24 12.12
N LEU A 140 11.09 -4.31 12.92
CA LEU A 140 10.56 -5.53 13.50
C LEU A 140 9.87 -6.43 12.47
N VAL A 141 9.22 -5.84 11.46
CA VAL A 141 8.48 -6.59 10.42
C VAL A 141 9.31 -7.65 9.70
N PRO A 142 10.49 -7.36 9.11
CA PRO A 142 11.29 -8.38 8.41
C PRO A 142 11.77 -9.48 9.37
N ARG A 143 12.16 -9.13 10.59
CA ARG A 143 12.54 -10.11 11.62
C ARG A 143 11.38 -11.02 12.01
N LEU A 144 10.20 -10.44 12.20
CA LEU A 144 8.99 -11.19 12.50
C LEU A 144 8.69 -12.19 11.38
N THR A 145 8.87 -11.81 10.11
CA THR A 145 8.68 -12.73 8.98
C THR A 145 9.68 -13.90 9.00
N GLU A 146 10.96 -13.64 9.26
CA GLU A 146 11.97 -14.69 9.40
C GLU A 146 11.64 -15.65 10.54
N ARG A 147 11.25 -15.13 11.71
CA ARG A 147 10.83 -15.94 12.87
C ARG A 147 9.59 -16.76 12.60
N ILE A 148 8.60 -16.20 11.90
CA ILE A 148 7.41 -16.94 11.48
C ILE A 148 7.82 -18.13 10.63
N ASP A 149 8.71 -17.92 9.65
CA ASP A 149 9.15 -18.98 8.74
C ASP A 149 9.94 -20.09 9.48
N GLU A 150 10.81 -19.72 10.42
CA GLU A 150 11.52 -20.66 11.30
C GLU A 150 10.55 -21.51 12.14
N VAL A 151 9.60 -20.86 12.82
CA VAL A 151 8.63 -21.51 13.70
C VAL A 151 7.69 -22.42 12.90
N VAL A 152 7.19 -21.95 11.76
CA VAL A 152 6.34 -22.76 10.87
C VAL A 152 7.10 -23.97 10.34
N THR A 153 8.37 -23.81 9.97
CA THR A 153 9.22 -24.92 9.51
C THR A 153 9.46 -25.94 10.64
N ALA A 154 9.76 -25.48 11.86
CA ALA A 154 9.92 -26.36 13.02
C ALA A 154 8.63 -27.14 13.33
N GLN A 155 7.46 -26.52 13.20
CA GLN A 155 6.19 -27.22 13.40
C GLN A 155 5.90 -28.24 12.29
N LYS A 156 6.24 -27.94 11.03
CA LYS A 156 6.16 -28.92 9.94
C LYS A 156 7.03 -30.15 10.22
N LEU A 157 8.26 -29.95 10.72
CA LEU A 157 9.16 -31.04 11.13
C LEU A 157 8.60 -31.89 12.29
N ARG A 158 7.76 -31.29 13.15
CA ARG A 158 7.04 -31.98 14.23
C ARG A 158 5.77 -32.71 13.76
N GLY A 159 5.56 -32.84 12.45
CA GLY A 159 4.44 -33.55 11.85
C GLY A 159 3.16 -32.72 11.70
N MET A 160 3.23 -31.40 11.86
CA MET A 160 2.08 -30.52 11.66
C MET A 160 1.75 -30.37 10.17
N ARG A 161 0.59 -30.88 9.76
CA ARG A 161 0.09 -30.73 8.38
C ARG A 161 -0.49 -29.33 8.17
N ILE A 162 -0.24 -28.71 7.02
CA ILE A 162 -0.66 -27.32 6.68
C ILE A 162 -1.38 -27.27 5.31
N GLU A 163 -1.86 -28.42 4.85
CA GLU A 163 -2.41 -28.58 3.50
C GLU A 163 -3.79 -27.95 3.37
N THR A 164 -4.65 -28.12 4.38
CA THR A 164 -6.03 -27.60 4.35
C THR A 164 -6.19 -26.31 5.17
N THR A 165 -7.21 -25.50 4.85
CA THR A 165 -7.51 -24.26 5.56
C THR A 165 -7.75 -24.48 7.06
N GLY A 166 -8.46 -25.54 7.44
CA GLY A 166 -8.69 -25.88 8.85
C GLY A 166 -7.40 -26.27 9.58
N GLN A 167 -6.50 -26.99 8.91
CA GLN A 167 -5.19 -27.33 9.44
C GLN A 167 -4.29 -26.10 9.62
N ARG A 168 -4.34 -25.15 8.68
CA ARG A 168 -3.61 -23.86 8.78
C ARG A 168 -4.03 -23.07 10.01
N ILE A 169 -5.34 -22.97 10.27
CA ILE A 169 -5.86 -22.27 11.45
C ILE A 169 -5.43 -23.00 12.73
N ARG A 170 -5.55 -24.33 12.77
CA ARG A 170 -5.12 -25.13 13.92
C ARG A 170 -3.61 -25.04 14.17
N ALA A 171 -2.81 -24.91 13.11
CA ALA A 171 -1.37 -24.70 13.16
C ALA A 171 -0.98 -23.27 13.60
N LEU A 172 -1.88 -22.29 13.44
CA LEU A 172 -1.65 -20.91 13.85
C LEU A 172 -1.51 -20.79 15.37
N ILE A 173 -2.38 -21.46 16.13
CA ILE A 173 -2.41 -21.36 17.60
C ILE A 173 -1.07 -21.75 18.25
N PRO A 174 -0.47 -22.94 17.96
CA PRO A 174 0.81 -23.33 18.55
C PRO A 174 2.01 -22.58 17.97
N THR A 175 1.87 -21.88 16.84
CA THR A 175 2.93 -21.05 16.27
C THR A 175 2.94 -19.63 16.86
N LEU A 176 1.78 -19.07 17.20
CA LEU A 176 1.68 -17.71 17.74
C LEU A 176 2.42 -17.54 19.07
N ASN A 177 2.26 -18.47 20.01
CA ASN A 177 2.88 -18.36 21.33
C ASN A 177 4.43 -18.24 21.26
N PRO A 178 5.15 -19.15 20.57
CA PRO A 178 6.60 -19.02 20.42
C PRO A 178 7.01 -17.76 19.64
N ILE A 179 6.24 -17.34 18.63
CA ILE A 179 6.49 -16.07 17.92
C ILE A 179 6.41 -14.90 18.90
N PHE A 180 5.30 -14.72 19.62
CA PHE A 180 5.15 -13.61 20.56
C PHE A 180 6.19 -13.64 21.68
N SER A 181 6.48 -14.81 22.24
CA SER A 181 7.52 -14.97 23.27
C SER A 181 8.89 -14.52 22.75
N SER A 182 9.28 -14.95 21.55
CA SER A 182 10.55 -14.55 20.94
C SER A 182 10.60 -13.05 20.65
N MET A 183 9.51 -12.46 20.17
CA MET A 183 9.47 -11.04 19.81
C MET A 183 9.48 -10.14 21.05
N LEU A 184 8.78 -10.53 22.13
CA LEU A 184 8.83 -9.82 23.40
C LEU A 184 10.24 -9.85 24.00
N GLY A 185 10.97 -10.95 23.83
CA GLY A 185 12.38 -11.04 24.20
C GLY A 185 13.28 -10.10 23.38
N GLU A 186 13.05 -9.96 22.07
CA GLU A 186 13.83 -9.04 21.24
C GLU A 186 13.55 -7.56 21.52
N ILE A 187 12.39 -7.21 22.09
CA ILE A 187 12.01 -5.82 22.42
C ILE A 187 12.48 -5.40 23.82
N SER A 188 12.67 -6.36 24.73
CA SER A 188 13.02 -6.11 26.15
C SER A 188 14.52 -5.99 26.40
N ILE A 189 15.36 -6.34 25.42
CA ILE A 189 16.82 -6.18 25.43
C ILE A 189 17.18 -4.84 24.78
#